data_AF-A0A1H8L1C2-F1
#
_entry.id   AF-A0A1H8L1C2-F1
#
_cell.length_a   1.000
_cell.length_b   1.000
_cell.length_c   1.000
_cell.angle_alpha   90.00
_cell.angle_beta   90.00
_cell.angle_gamma   90.00
#
_symmetry.space_group_name_H-M   'P 1'
#
loop_
_entity.id
_entity.type
_entity.pdbx_description
1 polymer ?
#
loop_
_entity_poly.entity_id
_entity_poly.type
_entity_poly.pdbx_seq_one_letter_code
_entity_poly.pdbx_strand_id
1 'polypeptide(L)' 'MQRGGMPNVPMQTPAGISMFPGEQLRLSRRWAERRFADLVHFNELAQGGHFAAMEKPAELVADARATFRSLAPA' A
#
# COMPACT_ATOMS: atom_id res chain seq x y z
N MET A 1 22.47 18.93 7.86
CA MET A 1 21.56 18.40 6.84
C MET A 1 22.22 17.21 6.17
N GLN A 2 21.86 15.96 6.53
CA GLN A 2 22.39 14.80 5.81
C GLN A 2 21.68 14.73 4.44
N ARG A 3 22.46 14.68 3.35
CA ARG A 3 21.94 14.39 2.01
C ARG A 3 21.65 12.89 1.92
N GLY A 4 20.60 12.44 2.58
CA GLY A 4 20.07 11.10 2.37
C GLY A 4 19.32 11.06 1.04
N GLY A 5 19.96 10.51 0.00
CA GLY A 5 19.21 10.11 -1.20
C GLY A 5 18.13 9.09 -0.85
N MET A 6 17.06 9.01 -1.65
CA MET A 6 16.02 8.00 -1.46
C MET A 6 16.67 6.60 -1.37
N PRO A 7 16.40 5.81 -0.31
CA PRO A 7 16.96 4.47 -0.17
C PRO A 7 16.66 3.62 -1.41
N ASN A 8 17.69 3.05 -2.04
CA ASN A 8 17.56 2.18 -3.21
C ASN A 8 17.38 0.69 -2.85
N VAL A 9 17.21 0.39 -1.57
CA VAL A 9 16.97 -0.97 -1.06
C VAL A 9 15.46 -1.15 -0.82
N PRO A 10 14.87 -2.32 -1.17
CA PRO A 10 13.48 -2.60 -0.86
C PRO A 10 13.17 -2.45 0.63
N MET A 11 11.99 -1.93 0.96
CA MET A 11 11.53 -1.76 2.33
C MET A 11 11.29 -3.13 2.97
N GLN A 12 11.93 -3.38 4.10
CA GLN A 12 11.86 -4.68 4.79
C GLN A 12 10.63 -4.80 5.70
N THR A 13 10.03 -3.68 6.11
CA THR A 13 8.79 -3.68 6.89
C THR A 13 7.64 -4.25 6.05
N PRO A 14 6.83 -5.18 6.59
CA PRO A 14 5.62 -5.67 5.92
C PRO A 14 4.71 -4.52 5.51
N ALA A 15 4.22 -4.54 4.28
CA ALA A 15 3.41 -3.47 3.71
C ALA A 15 2.13 -3.99 3.04
N GLY A 16 1.07 -3.20 3.18
CA GLY A 16 -0.19 -3.36 2.44
C GLY A 16 -0.47 -2.16 1.56
N ILE A 17 -1.01 -2.38 0.36
CA ILE A 17 -1.39 -1.32 -0.58
C ILE A 17 -2.84 -1.48 -1.03
N SER A 18 -3.62 -0.41 -0.90
CA SER A 18 -4.95 -0.24 -1.48
C SER A 18 -4.87 0.72 -2.66
N MET A 19 -4.96 0.21 -3.88
CA MET A 19 -4.80 0.98 -5.11
C MET A 19 -6.16 1.44 -5.63
N PHE A 20 -6.55 2.66 -5.28
CA PHE A 20 -7.78 3.30 -5.73
C PHE A 20 -7.63 3.88 -7.16
N PRO A 21 -8.67 3.80 -8.01
CA PRO A 21 -8.56 4.18 -9.42
C PRO A 21 -8.43 5.69 -9.65
N GLY A 22 -8.88 6.53 -8.71
CA GLY A 22 -8.74 8.00 -8.75
C GLY A 22 -7.51 8.55 -8.02
N GLU A 23 -6.54 7.70 -7.62
CA GLU A 23 -5.25 8.16 -7.10
C GLU A 23 -4.40 8.79 -8.22
N GLN A 24 -3.66 9.86 -7.90
CA GLN A 24 -2.81 10.57 -8.87
C GLN A 24 -1.69 9.68 -9.39
N LEU A 25 -1.15 8.82 -8.53
CA LEU A 25 -0.10 7.86 -8.86
C LEU A 25 -0.62 6.43 -8.75
N ARG A 26 -1.04 5.88 -9.89
CA ARG A 26 -1.46 4.48 -9.97
C ARG A 26 -0.23 3.58 -10.13
N LEU A 27 0.13 2.92 -9.04
CA LEU A 27 1.28 2.02 -9.01
C LEU A 27 0.84 0.60 -9.35
N SER A 28 1.51 -0.02 -10.33
CA SER A 28 1.30 -1.45 -10.62
C SER A 28 1.78 -2.32 -9.46
N ARG A 29 1.16 -3.49 -9.27
CA ARG A 29 1.64 -4.52 -8.33
C ARG A 29 3.13 -4.85 -8.52
N ARG A 30 3.59 -4.98 -9.78
CA ARG A 30 5.00 -5.23 -10.12
C ARG A 30 5.94 -4.15 -9.59
N TRP A 31 5.51 -2.89 -9.57
CA TRP A 31 6.30 -1.81 -9.00
C TRP A 31 6.36 -1.94 -7.47
N ALA A 32 5.23 -2.24 -6.83
CA ALA A 32 5.15 -2.42 -5.38
C ALA A 32 6.04 -3.56 -4.89
N GLU A 33 6.00 -4.72 -5.56
CA GLU A 33 6.85 -5.89 -5.23
C GLU A 33 8.34 -5.60 -5.36
N ARG A 34 8.75 -4.62 -6.17
CA ARG A 34 10.15 -4.16 -6.23
C ARG A 34 10.50 -3.19 -5.11
N ARG A 35 9.52 -2.44 -4.60
CA ARG A 35 9.73 -1.40 -3.58
C ARG A 35 9.65 -1.94 -2.16
N PHE A 36 8.83 -2.95 -1.92
CA PHE A 36 8.58 -3.59 -0.64
C PHE A 36 9.01 -5.05 -0.73
N ALA A 37 9.97 -5.46 0.10
CA ALA A 37 10.46 -6.84 0.15
C ALA A 37 9.39 -7.80 0.69
N ASP A 38 8.49 -7.30 1.53
CA ASP A 38 7.39 -8.05 2.13
C ASP A 38 6.06 -7.33 1.89
N LEU A 39 5.51 -7.49 0.68
CA LEU A 39 4.20 -6.95 0.30
C LEU A 39 3.11 -7.98 0.66
N VAL A 40 2.54 -7.84 1.85
CA VAL A 40 1.59 -8.82 2.42
C VAL A 40 0.16 -8.64 1.91
N HIS A 41 -0.18 -7.45 1.40
CA HIS A 41 -1.50 -7.16 0.83
C HIS A 41 -1.37 -6.21 -0.37
N PHE A 42 -2.05 -6.51 -1.46
CA PHE A 42 -2.20 -5.60 -2.60
C PHE A 42 -3.59 -5.79 -3.21
N ASN A 43 -4.38 -4.72 -3.24
CA ASN A 43 -5.73 -4.73 -3.79
C ASN A 43 -5.93 -3.57 -4.76
N GLU A 44 -6.54 -3.84 -5.91
CA GLU A 44 -6.96 -2.81 -6.86
C GLU A 44 -8.47 -2.63 -6.76
N LEU A 45 -8.90 -1.44 -6.34
CA LEU A 45 -10.31 -1.17 -6.06
C LEU A 45 -11.03 -0.65 -7.31
N ALA A 46 -12.33 -0.90 -7.37
CA ALA A 46 -13.15 -0.51 -8.51
C ALA A 46 -13.56 0.98 -8.51
N GLN A 47 -13.55 1.64 -7.35
CA GLN A 47 -14.04 3.02 -7.17
C GLN A 47 -13.27 3.74 -6.05
N GLY A 48 -13.37 5.07 -6.01
CA GLY A 48 -12.67 5.96 -5.06
C GLY A 48 -11.37 6.53 -5.64
N GLY A 49 -10.70 7.40 -4.89
CA GLY A 49 -9.48 8.05 -5.34
C GLY A 49 -8.57 8.53 -4.23
N HIS A 50 -7.93 9.67 -4.46
CA HIS A 50 -6.92 10.25 -3.58
C HIS A 50 -7.40 10.44 -2.14
N PHE A 51 -8.70 10.72 -1.94
CA PHE A 51 -9.30 10.85 -0.62
C PHE A 51 -10.00 9.56 -0.20
N ALA A 52 -9.34 8.42 -0.36
CA ALA A 52 -9.88 7.08 -0.08
C ALA A 52 -10.62 6.95 1.26
N ALA A 53 -10.09 7.56 2.33
CA ALA A 53 -10.72 7.54 3.65
C ALA A 53 -12.06 8.29 3.70
N MET A 54 -12.26 9.30 2.85
CA MET A 54 -13.52 10.04 2.75
C MET A 54 -14.47 9.43 1.71
N GLU A 55 -13.93 8.97 0.58
CA GLU A 55 -14.72 8.47 -0.54
C GLU A 55 -15.20 7.03 -0.34
N LYS A 56 -14.34 6.17 0.23
CA LYS A 56 -14.52 4.71 0.38
C LYS A 56 -14.00 4.21 1.74
N PRO A 57 -14.53 4.75 2.87
CA PRO A 57 -14.04 4.42 4.20
C PRO A 57 -14.15 2.93 4.53
N ALA A 58 -15.21 2.26 4.10
CA ALA A 58 -15.45 0.85 4.41
C ALA A 58 -14.43 -0.05 3.71
N GLU A 59 -14.15 0.22 2.43
CA GLU A 59 -13.19 -0.51 1.63
C GLU A 59 -11.75 -0.28 2.13
N LEU A 60 -11.40 0.96 2.45
CA LEU A 60 -10.09 1.27 3.04
C LEU A 60 -9.88 0.53 4.38
N VAL A 61 -10.89 0.55 5.26
CA VAL A 61 -10.83 -0.16 6.54
C VAL A 61 -10.75 -1.68 6.34
N ALA A 62 -11.44 -2.23 5.34
CA ALA A 62 -11.39 -3.65 5.03
C ALA A 62 -9.97 -4.10 4.63
N ASP A 63 -9.32 -3.35 3.74
CA ASP A 63 -7.94 -3.61 3.31
C ASP A 63 -6.92 -3.41 4.43
N ALA A 64 -7.09 -2.36 5.25
CA ALA A 64 -6.24 -2.15 6.42
C ALA A 64 -6.32 -3.36 7.36
N ARG A 65 -7.52 -3.84 7.66
CA ARG A 65 -7.72 -5.05 8.47
C ARG A 65 -7.15 -6.30 7.80
N ALA A 66 -7.25 -6.43 6.47
CA ALA A 66 -6.65 -7.55 5.74
C ALA A 66 -5.13 -7.56 5.91
N THR A 67 -4.50 -6.39 5.76
CA THR A 67 -3.05 -6.20 5.95
C THR A 67 -2.62 -6.59 7.37
N PHE A 68 -3.31 -6.13 8.41
CA PHE A 68 -2.91 -6.46 9.79
C PHE A 68 -3.17 -7.93 10.14
N ARG A 69 -4.20 -8.57 9.54
CA ARG A 69 -4.46 -10.00 9.75
C ARG A 69 -3.45 -10.91 9.06
N SER A 70 -2.78 -10.46 8.01
CA SER A 70 -1.73 -11.24 7.34
C SER A 70 -0.38 -11.20 8.08
N LEU A 71 -0.24 -10.34 9.09
CA LEU A 71 0.97 -10.31 9.92
C LEU A 71 0.97 -11.52 10.87
N ALA A 72 2.09 -12.23 10.91
CA ALA A 72 2.29 -13.28 11.92
C ALA A 72 2.26 -12.67 13.34
N PRO A 73 1.79 -13.42 14.36
CA PRO A 73 1.96 -12.99 15.74
C PRO A 73 3.46 -12.82 16.06
N ALA A 74 3.77 -11.80 16.85
CA ALA A 74 5.12 -11.50 17.31
C ALA A 74 5.68 -12.58 18.23
#